data_AF-K0J406-F1
#
_entry.id   AF-K0J406-F1
#
_cell.length_a   1.000
_cell.length_b   1.000
_cell.length_c   1.000
_cell.angle_alpha   90.00
_cell.angle_beta   90.00
_cell.angle_gamma   90.00
#
_symmetry.space_group_name_H-M   'P 1'
#
loop_
_entity.id
_entity.type
_entity.pdbx_description
1 polymer ?
#
loop_
_entity_poly.entity_id
_entity_poly.type
_entity_poly.pdbx_seq_one_letter_code
_entity_poly.pdbx_strand_id
1 'polypeptide(L)'
;MNEQEKKLIEQLGQLPKVKDQQNKALLFEQINQKVKGETMMRKRKRVNWVVPSIATVAVVVLAFIMIQSGLFKQNYSADQSTDLEIRTSEIAEVSDDSSELSAFEIEQTEDDDYEAMDSADFDYTVLGNRLVYYNDEYNLPIYTIGVQDLQAMYVIPISLVDTAATGIGYPNDVYNRISTFVDEDEFGVYEYPFDEIEFIFSDDLHEITMRVADDFVFPDSSTQMASFINIVNFMFANYPATELNLETETKNYIELGQIGTMESLELEPVKNLAYKIYQYEDKERLLIPIQQRISGESFFTIDEALLEMQYDQPDFNITASIPADVEYTVNPSDEDVVRITFEPNAKFGDNRETKEMIEAILMTAKSFGFSHVELHLDDHVTQVSQFDLTAPIRVPDAVNPILLH
;
A
#
# COMPACT_ATOMS: atom_id res chain seq x y z
N MET A 1 -45.70 -22.66 -5.35
CA MET A 1 -45.88 -21.22 -5.10
C MET A 1 -47.30 -21.00 -4.64
N ASN A 2 -47.46 -20.56 -3.39
CA ASN A 2 -48.73 -20.50 -2.68
C ASN A 2 -49.49 -19.20 -3.04
N GLU A 3 -50.83 -19.18 -3.04
CA GLU A 3 -51.60 -17.98 -3.42
C GLU A 3 -51.32 -16.75 -2.53
N GLN A 4 -50.83 -16.98 -1.32
CA GLN A 4 -50.42 -15.93 -0.39
C GLN A 4 -49.12 -15.23 -0.83
N GLU A 5 -48.18 -15.95 -1.44
CA GLU A 5 -46.93 -15.38 -1.95
C GLU A 5 -47.19 -14.45 -3.14
N LYS A 6 -48.14 -14.84 -4.02
CA LYS A 6 -48.53 -14.00 -5.16
C LYS A 6 -49.14 -12.66 -4.72
N LYS A 7 -50.01 -12.68 -3.71
CA LYS A 7 -50.60 -11.46 -3.14
C LYS A 7 -49.57 -10.56 -2.47
N LEU A 8 -48.55 -11.13 -1.83
CA LEU A 8 -47.50 -10.35 -1.16
C LEU A 8 -46.59 -9.64 -2.18
N ILE A 9 -46.22 -10.33 -3.27
CA ILE A 9 -45.41 -9.77 -4.35
C ILE A 9 -46.17 -8.63 -5.07
N GLU A 10 -47.47 -8.82 -5.30
CA GLU A 10 -48.33 -7.80 -5.91
C GLU A 10 -48.49 -6.54 -5.04
N GLN A 11 -48.50 -6.70 -3.71
CA GLN A 11 -48.54 -5.59 -2.76
C GLN A 11 -47.18 -4.87 -2.63
N LEU A 12 -46.07 -5.60 -2.71
CA LEU A 12 -44.71 -5.03 -2.70
C LEU A 12 -44.41 -4.23 -3.98
N GLY A 13 -44.98 -4.66 -5.12
CA GLY A 13 -44.85 -3.95 -6.41
C GLY A 13 -45.60 -2.62 -6.50
N GLN A 14 -46.48 -2.29 -5.55
CA GLN A 14 -47.26 -1.05 -5.52
C GLN A 14 -46.63 0.07 -4.66
N LEU A 15 -45.47 -0.16 -4.06
CA LEU A 15 -44.78 0.88 -3.30
C LEU A 15 -44.15 1.91 -4.25
N PRO A 16 -44.34 3.22 -4.02
CA PRO A 16 -43.70 4.25 -4.84
C PRO A 16 -42.18 4.15 -4.69
N LYS A 17 -41.46 4.19 -5.82
CA LYS A 17 -39.99 4.27 -5.83
C LYS A 17 -39.58 5.63 -5.24
N VAL A 18 -39.27 5.64 -3.95
CA VAL A 18 -38.69 6.80 -3.27
C VAL A 18 -37.22 6.86 -3.68
N LYS A 19 -36.87 7.80 -4.56
CA LYS A 19 -35.47 8.19 -4.78
C LYS A 19 -35.08 9.12 -3.65
N ASP A 20 -34.12 8.72 -2.83
CA ASP A 20 -33.51 9.61 -1.85
C ASP A 20 -32.68 10.64 -2.62
N GLN A 21 -33.07 11.91 -2.53
CA GLN A 21 -32.42 13.05 -3.20
C GLN A 21 -31.42 13.75 -2.28
N GLN A 22 -31.08 13.16 -1.13
CA GLN A 22 -30.14 13.76 -0.20
C GLN A 22 -28.71 13.49 -0.66
N ASN A 23 -27.90 14.55 -0.74
CA ASN A 23 -26.47 14.46 -0.99
C ASN A 23 -25.81 13.63 0.12
N LYS A 24 -25.29 12.46 -0.23
CA LYS A 24 -24.75 11.47 0.70
C LYS A 24 -23.52 12.00 1.47
N ALA A 25 -22.72 12.87 0.86
CA ALA A 25 -21.57 13.50 1.53
C ALA A 25 -22.02 14.45 2.64
N LEU A 26 -23.06 15.27 2.40
CA LEU A 26 -23.64 16.13 3.45
C LEU A 26 -24.34 15.32 4.55
N LEU A 27 -24.99 14.21 4.19
CA LEU A 27 -25.60 13.31 5.16
C LEU A 27 -24.53 12.66 6.05
N PHE A 28 -23.43 12.23 5.43
CA PHE A 28 -22.28 11.62 6.10
C PHE A 28 -21.56 12.62 7.00
N GLU A 29 -21.37 13.87 6.57
CA GLU A 29 -20.81 14.94 7.41
C GLU A 29 -21.70 15.22 8.64
N GLN A 30 -23.02 15.26 8.46
CA GLN A 30 -23.97 15.43 9.57
C GLN A 30 -24.02 14.24 10.53
N ILE A 31 -23.79 13.02 10.03
CA ILE A 31 -23.71 11.82 10.85
C ILE A 31 -22.39 11.79 11.60
N ASN A 32 -21.26 12.09 10.94
CA ASN A 32 -19.95 12.21 11.57
C ASN A 32 -19.89 13.32 12.62
N GLN A 33 -20.54 14.47 12.39
CA GLN A 33 -20.67 15.53 13.40
C GLN A 33 -21.51 15.10 14.61
N LYS A 34 -22.54 14.27 14.41
CA LYS A 34 -23.37 13.71 15.51
C LYS A 34 -22.67 12.58 16.27
N VAL A 35 -21.82 11.80 15.60
CA VAL A 35 -21.07 10.68 16.20
C VAL A 35 -19.80 11.15 16.91
N LYS A 36 -19.14 12.22 16.43
CA LYS A 36 -17.98 12.86 17.09
C LYS A 36 -18.31 13.65 18.36
N GLY A 37 -19.55 13.60 18.87
CA GLY A 37 -19.91 14.24 20.14
C GLY A 37 -19.86 15.77 20.10
N GLU A 38 -19.83 16.39 18.92
CA GLU A 38 -20.00 17.83 18.80
C GLU A 38 -21.51 18.14 18.84
N THR A 39 -21.99 18.36 20.06
CA THR A 39 -23.33 18.91 20.27
C THR A 39 -23.45 20.23 19.51
N MET A 40 -24.09 20.19 18.33
CA MET A 40 -24.66 21.40 17.75
C MET A 40 -25.60 22.00 18.77
N MET A 41 -25.17 23.11 19.40
CA MET A 41 -26.01 23.92 20.25
C MET A 41 -27.19 24.43 19.43
N ARG A 42 -28.32 23.71 19.50
CA ARG A 42 -29.62 24.24 19.13
C ARG A 42 -29.81 25.51 19.95
N LYS A 43 -29.75 26.68 19.29
CA LYS A 43 -30.22 27.95 19.85
C LYS A 43 -31.67 27.78 20.28
N ARG A 44 -31.90 27.45 21.55
CA ARG A 44 -33.19 27.50 22.21
C ARG A 44 -33.19 28.63 23.23
N LYS A 45 -34.30 29.37 23.19
CA LYS A 45 -34.56 30.65 23.85
C LYS A 45 -34.21 30.64 25.34
N ARG A 46 -33.71 31.80 25.80
CA ARG A 46 -33.40 32.17 27.18
C ARG A 46 -34.54 31.81 28.15
N VAL A 47 -34.22 31.09 29.21
CA VAL A 47 -34.94 31.15 30.49
C VAL A 47 -33.89 31.22 31.59
N ASN A 48 -33.93 32.30 32.35
CA ASN A 48 -33.03 32.57 33.48
C ASN A 48 -33.41 31.68 34.67
N TRP A 49 -32.46 30.91 35.19
CA TRP A 49 -32.51 30.39 36.55
C TRP A 49 -31.10 30.36 37.16
N VAL A 50 -31.02 30.68 38.45
CA VAL A 50 -29.87 31.26 39.15
C VAL A 50 -29.27 30.31 40.21
N VAL A 51 -27.91 30.30 40.33
CA VAL A 51 -27.03 30.05 41.53
C VAL A 51 -26.84 28.60 42.06
N PRO A 52 -25.72 28.20 42.77
CA PRO A 52 -24.37 28.77 42.98
C PRO A 52 -23.15 27.84 42.69
N SER A 53 -22.04 28.54 42.45
CA SER A 53 -20.61 28.26 42.65
C SER A 53 -20.17 27.27 43.77
N ILE A 54 -19.63 26.10 43.39
CA ILE A 54 -18.66 25.32 44.20
C ILE A 54 -17.66 24.62 43.24
N ALA A 55 -16.57 25.29 42.87
CA ALA A 55 -15.44 24.64 42.19
C ALA A 55 -14.07 25.30 42.47
N THR A 56 -14.03 26.35 43.28
CA THR A 56 -12.81 27.16 43.50
C THR A 56 -11.92 26.68 44.65
N VAL A 57 -12.36 25.72 45.47
CA VAL A 57 -11.57 25.28 46.65
C VAL A 57 -10.56 24.17 46.29
N ALA A 58 -10.84 23.33 45.29
CA ALA A 58 -9.95 22.22 44.91
C ALA A 58 -8.64 22.69 44.24
N VAL A 59 -8.72 23.75 43.42
CA VAL A 59 -7.57 24.29 42.67
C VAL A 59 -6.57 24.98 43.61
N VAL A 60 -7.04 25.66 44.66
CA VAL A 60 -6.16 26.33 45.63
C VAL A 60 -5.44 25.32 46.53
N VAL A 61 -6.10 24.21 46.89
CA VAL A 61 -5.45 23.13 47.67
C VAL A 61 -4.39 22.41 46.83
N LEU A 62 -4.64 22.15 45.54
CA LEU A 62 -3.64 21.55 44.64
C LEU A 62 -2.45 22.48 44.37
N ALA A 63 -2.70 23.79 44.20
CA ALA A 63 -1.64 24.78 44.07
C ALA A 63 -0.78 24.88 45.35
N PHE A 64 -1.36 24.71 46.53
CA PHE A 64 -0.61 24.74 47.80
C PHE A 64 0.26 23.49 48.00
N ILE A 65 -0.17 22.31 47.50
CA ILE A 65 0.59 21.06 47.55
C ILE A 65 1.82 21.12 46.63
N MET A 66 1.70 21.70 45.43
CA MET A 66 2.83 21.84 44.50
C MET A 66 3.93 22.79 45.00
N ILE A 67 3.59 23.77 45.85
CA ILE A 67 4.57 24.74 46.38
C ILE A 67 5.42 24.13 47.51
N GLN A 68 4.96 23.06 48.17
CA GLN A 68 5.71 22.41 49.26
C GLN A 68 6.64 21.27 48.81
N SER A 69 6.46 20.69 47.63
CA SER A 69 7.37 19.68 47.08
C SER A 69 8.54 20.36 46.34
N GLY A 70 9.53 20.84 47.09
CA GLY A 70 10.74 21.48 46.59
C GLY A 70 11.65 20.56 45.76
N LEU A 71 11.29 20.30 44.51
CA LEU A 71 12.10 19.56 43.53
C LEU A 71 12.23 20.35 42.23
N PHE A 72 12.89 21.51 42.29
CA PHE A 72 13.64 22.09 41.17
C PHE A 72 14.71 23.05 41.72
N LYS A 73 15.90 22.50 41.97
CA LYS A 73 17.19 23.20 42.12
C LYS A 73 18.21 22.34 41.39
N GLN A 74 18.63 22.70 40.17
CA GLN A 74 19.98 23.17 39.74
C GLN A 74 20.17 22.62 38.31
N ASN A 75 20.82 23.22 37.30
CA ASN A 75 21.66 24.40 37.16
C ASN A 75 21.51 24.94 35.71
N TYR A 76 21.52 26.26 35.57
CA TYR A 76 21.98 26.95 34.37
C TYR A 76 23.52 27.10 34.44
N SER A 77 24.21 26.97 33.31
CA SER A 77 25.50 27.64 33.08
C SER A 77 25.70 27.84 31.58
N ALA A 78 25.76 29.11 31.18
CA ALA A 78 26.40 29.60 29.98
C ALA A 78 27.51 30.54 30.46
N ASP A 79 28.76 30.43 29.95
CA ASP A 79 29.44 31.51 29.24
C ASP A 79 30.84 31.13 28.68
N GLN A 80 31.13 31.71 27.51
CA GLN A 80 32.38 32.27 26.96
C GLN A 80 33.70 31.48 26.71
N SER A 81 33.98 31.31 25.40
CA SER A 81 35.08 31.86 24.55
C SER A 81 36.57 31.87 24.98
N THR A 82 37.44 31.29 24.11
CA THR A 82 38.71 31.83 23.51
C THR A 82 39.44 30.65 22.81
N ASP A 83 39.58 30.58 21.48
CA ASP A 83 40.47 31.26 20.51
C ASP A 83 41.78 30.49 20.18
N LEU A 84 42.06 30.39 18.87
CA LEU A 84 43.29 30.02 18.13
C LEU A 84 43.95 28.63 18.32
N GLU A 85 44.11 27.87 17.22
CA GLU A 85 45.35 27.89 16.42
C GLU A 85 45.19 27.18 15.07
N ILE A 86 45.66 27.87 14.02
CA ILE A 86 45.80 27.43 12.65
C ILE A 86 47.02 26.51 12.54
N ARG A 87 46.91 25.36 11.85
CA ARG A 87 48.06 24.67 11.25
C ARG A 87 47.78 24.24 9.82
N THR A 88 48.36 25.02 8.92
CA THR A 88 48.58 24.76 7.50
C THR A 88 49.73 23.76 7.32
N SER A 89 49.58 22.80 6.41
CA SER A 89 50.65 22.11 5.65
C SER A 89 49.92 21.41 4.47
N GLU A 90 49.97 21.91 3.23
CA GLU A 90 50.99 21.60 2.18
C GLU A 90 51.27 20.09 2.06
N ILE A 91 51.33 19.41 0.92
CA ILE A 91 51.30 19.67 -0.55
C ILE A 91 51.11 18.28 -1.18
N ALA A 92 50.42 18.15 -2.32
CA ALA A 92 50.86 17.36 -3.49
C ALA A 92 49.78 17.34 -4.58
N GLU A 93 49.95 18.21 -5.58
CA GLU A 93 49.50 17.95 -6.96
C GLU A 93 50.37 16.85 -7.57
N VAL A 94 49.79 15.93 -8.35
CA VAL A 94 50.33 15.51 -9.66
C VAL A 94 49.15 15.14 -10.57
N SER A 95 49.17 15.74 -11.75
CA SER A 95 48.31 15.59 -12.92
C SER A 95 48.53 14.29 -13.70
N ASP A 96 47.44 13.78 -14.27
CA ASP A 96 47.22 13.40 -15.69
C ASP A 96 48.27 12.56 -16.43
N ASP A 97 47.86 11.39 -16.98
CA ASP A 97 47.77 11.16 -18.44
C ASP A 97 47.41 9.69 -18.78
N SER A 98 46.53 9.60 -19.79
CA SER A 98 46.16 8.55 -20.76
C SER A 98 46.54 7.06 -20.63
N SER A 99 45.54 6.22 -20.94
CA SER A 99 45.73 5.06 -21.82
C SER A 99 44.40 4.60 -22.45
N GLU A 100 44.26 4.80 -23.75
CA GLU A 100 43.31 4.13 -24.65
C GLU A 100 43.69 2.65 -24.91
N LEU A 101 42.74 1.94 -25.55
CA LEU A 101 42.74 0.63 -26.23
C LEU A 101 41.83 -0.39 -25.51
N SER A 102 40.90 -1.11 -26.16
CA SER A 102 40.79 -1.47 -27.57
C SER A 102 39.33 -1.78 -27.97
N ALA A 103 38.93 -1.28 -29.13
CA ALA A 103 37.82 -1.78 -29.92
C ALA A 103 38.17 -3.17 -30.51
N PHE A 104 37.20 -4.08 -30.55
CA PHE A 104 37.26 -5.30 -31.35
C PHE A 104 36.13 -5.24 -32.39
N GLU A 105 36.49 -4.95 -33.63
CA GLU A 105 35.74 -5.31 -34.83
C GLU A 105 35.88 -6.82 -35.06
N ILE A 106 34.79 -7.50 -35.38
CA ILE A 106 34.82 -8.77 -36.12
C ILE A 106 33.96 -8.60 -37.36
N GLU A 107 34.62 -8.77 -38.51
CA GLU A 107 34.07 -8.74 -39.86
C GLU A 107 33.01 -9.82 -40.09
N GLN A 108 32.09 -9.46 -40.98
CA GLN A 108 31.06 -10.28 -41.59
C GLN A 108 31.66 -11.41 -42.44
N THR A 109 31.03 -12.58 -42.36
CA THR A 109 30.99 -13.56 -43.46
C THR A 109 29.54 -14.04 -43.59
N GLU A 110 28.97 -13.85 -44.78
CA GLU A 110 27.63 -14.24 -45.21
C GLU A 110 27.48 -15.76 -45.44
N ASP A 111 26.21 -16.18 -45.34
CA ASP A 111 25.52 -17.37 -45.88
C ASP A 111 25.66 -18.74 -45.16
N ASP A 112 24.62 -19.13 -44.42
CA ASP A 112 23.53 -19.96 -44.98
C ASP A 112 22.36 -20.14 -43.99
N ASP A 113 21.21 -19.55 -44.37
CA ASP A 113 19.83 -20.06 -44.32
C ASP A 113 19.34 -20.85 -43.08
N TYR A 114 18.73 -20.13 -42.13
CA TYR A 114 17.67 -20.67 -41.26
C TYR A 114 16.56 -19.63 -41.13
N GLU A 115 15.34 -20.03 -41.51
CA GLU A 115 14.15 -19.18 -41.59
C GLU A 115 13.89 -18.39 -40.30
N ALA A 116 13.82 -17.07 -40.45
CA ALA A 116 13.40 -16.13 -39.43
C ALA A 116 11.92 -16.36 -39.09
N MET A 117 11.68 -16.93 -37.91
CA MET A 117 10.40 -16.79 -37.24
C MET A 117 10.34 -15.37 -36.69
N ASP A 118 9.41 -14.60 -37.25
CA ASP A 118 9.08 -13.21 -36.95
C ASP A 118 9.05 -12.96 -35.44
N SER A 119 10.19 -12.53 -34.89
CA SER A 119 10.30 -12.03 -33.53
C SER A 119 9.62 -10.67 -33.53
N ALA A 120 8.34 -10.67 -33.16
CA ALA A 120 7.61 -9.47 -32.83
C ALA A 120 8.47 -8.62 -31.89
N ASP A 121 8.81 -7.45 -32.40
CA ASP A 121 9.48 -6.32 -31.77
C ASP A 121 8.89 -6.12 -30.36
N PHE A 122 9.51 -6.72 -29.34
CA PHE A 122 9.21 -6.41 -27.95
C PHE A 122 9.81 -5.02 -27.75
N ASP A 123 8.97 -4.00 -27.74
CA ASP A 123 9.36 -2.60 -27.56
C ASP A 123 10.01 -2.45 -26.17
N TYR A 124 11.34 -2.59 -26.14
CA TYR A 124 12.19 -2.37 -24.97
C TYR A 124 12.41 -0.86 -24.79
N THR A 125 11.34 -0.09 -24.59
CA THR A 125 11.44 1.26 -24.05
C THR A 125 10.25 1.58 -23.12
N VAL A 126 10.57 1.99 -21.89
CA VAL A 126 9.68 2.63 -20.87
C VAL A 126 8.78 1.70 -20.05
N LEU A 127 9.35 1.03 -19.03
CA LEU A 127 8.59 0.48 -17.90
C LEU A 127 8.51 1.39 -16.67
N GLY A 128 9.21 2.53 -16.67
CA GLY A 128 9.19 3.54 -15.59
C GLY A 128 7.90 4.37 -15.49
N ASN A 129 6.74 3.80 -15.79
CA ASN A 129 5.45 4.51 -15.65
C ASN A 129 4.26 3.55 -15.44
N ARG A 130 4.47 2.27 -15.10
CA ARG A 130 3.40 1.28 -14.95
C ARG A 130 3.30 0.87 -13.48
N LEU A 131 2.15 1.15 -12.86
CA LEU A 131 1.91 0.76 -11.47
C LEU A 131 1.43 -0.69 -11.34
N VAL A 132 1.07 -1.33 -12.45
CA VAL A 132 0.57 -2.72 -12.48
C VAL A 132 1.23 -3.53 -13.58
N TYR A 133 1.27 -4.84 -13.36
CA TYR A 133 1.85 -5.82 -14.27
C TYR A 133 0.84 -6.90 -14.65
N TYR A 134 0.89 -7.28 -15.93
CA TYR A 134 0.11 -8.37 -16.50
C TYR A 134 1.09 -9.45 -16.96
N ASN A 135 0.88 -10.66 -16.46
CA ASN A 135 1.63 -11.82 -16.88
C ASN A 135 0.99 -12.35 -18.17
N ASP A 136 1.66 -12.10 -19.28
CA ASP A 136 1.22 -12.55 -20.61
C ASP A 136 1.73 -13.99 -20.89
N GLU A 137 1.89 -14.34 -22.17
CA GLU A 137 2.05 -15.71 -22.69
C GLU A 137 3.17 -16.56 -22.04
N TYR A 138 4.16 -15.93 -21.41
CA TYR A 138 5.33 -16.61 -20.83
C TYR A 138 5.16 -17.03 -19.36
N ASN A 139 4.08 -16.63 -18.69
CA ASN A 139 3.79 -16.93 -17.28
C ASN A 139 5.04 -16.81 -16.39
N LEU A 140 5.68 -15.65 -16.44
CA LEU A 140 6.91 -15.35 -15.72
C LEU A 140 6.71 -15.48 -14.20
N PRO A 141 7.71 -15.96 -13.43
CA PRO A 141 7.65 -15.93 -11.98
C PRO A 141 7.51 -14.50 -11.44
N ILE A 142 6.65 -14.34 -10.44
CA ILE A 142 6.42 -13.07 -9.75
C ILE A 142 6.59 -13.31 -8.25
N TYR A 143 7.46 -12.51 -7.62
CA TYR A 143 7.69 -12.53 -6.18
C TYR A 143 7.24 -11.20 -5.57
N THR A 144 6.67 -11.23 -4.37
CA THR A 144 6.22 -10.01 -3.67
C THR A 144 7.16 -9.69 -2.52
N ILE A 145 7.73 -8.50 -2.49
CA ILE A 145 8.45 -7.92 -1.35
C ILE A 145 7.55 -6.87 -0.69
N GLY A 146 7.51 -6.81 0.63
CA GLY A 146 6.85 -5.72 1.35
C GLY A 146 7.87 -4.69 1.83
N VAL A 147 7.79 -3.47 1.30
CA VAL A 147 8.50 -2.30 1.85
C VAL A 147 7.51 -1.43 2.62
N GLN A 148 7.99 -0.36 3.24
CA GLN A 148 7.16 0.53 4.06
C GLN A 148 7.23 1.97 3.59
N ASP A 149 6.21 2.76 3.89
CA ASP A 149 6.34 4.21 3.84
C ASP A 149 7.38 4.71 4.87
N LEU A 150 7.87 5.94 4.70
CA LEU A 150 8.93 6.50 5.56
C LEU A 150 8.54 6.65 7.04
N GLN A 151 7.26 6.55 7.39
CA GLN A 151 6.79 6.56 8.78
C GLN A 151 6.53 5.14 9.32
N ALA A 152 6.80 4.10 8.54
CA ALA A 152 6.63 2.70 8.90
C ALA A 152 5.18 2.34 9.32
N MET A 153 4.20 2.98 8.68
CA MET A 153 2.77 2.84 9.00
C MET A 153 2.00 1.95 8.02
N TYR A 154 2.40 1.95 6.76
CA TYR A 154 1.78 1.22 5.66
C TYR A 154 2.81 0.36 4.96
N VAL A 155 2.38 -0.84 4.57
CA VAL A 155 3.17 -1.74 3.74
C VAL A 155 2.85 -1.47 2.27
N ILE A 156 3.89 -1.34 1.45
CA ILE A 156 3.81 -1.16 0.01
C ILE A 156 4.37 -2.43 -0.63
N PRO A 157 3.54 -3.26 -1.28
CA PRO A 157 4.00 -4.45 -1.99
C PRO A 157 4.71 -4.04 -3.28
N ILE A 158 5.90 -4.59 -3.52
CA ILE A 158 6.68 -4.48 -4.75
C ILE A 158 6.74 -5.86 -5.39
N SER A 159 6.41 -5.93 -6.67
CA SER A 159 6.41 -7.19 -7.42
C SER A 159 7.71 -7.32 -8.21
N LEU A 160 8.55 -8.29 -7.87
CA LEU A 160 9.71 -8.65 -8.66
C LEU A 160 9.29 -9.61 -9.77
N VAL A 161 9.45 -9.18 -11.02
CA VAL A 161 9.14 -9.99 -12.19
C VAL A 161 10.44 -10.53 -12.76
N ASP A 162 10.61 -11.83 -12.68
CA ASP A 162 11.80 -12.49 -13.22
C ASP A 162 11.70 -12.63 -14.74
N THR A 163 12.49 -11.83 -15.46
CA THR A 163 12.51 -11.84 -16.93
C THR A 163 13.70 -12.61 -17.50
N ALA A 164 14.61 -13.09 -16.66
CA ALA A 164 15.77 -13.84 -17.12
C ALA A 164 15.30 -15.21 -17.63
N ALA A 165 15.60 -15.52 -18.90
CA ALA A 165 15.33 -16.83 -19.50
C ALA A 165 16.03 -18.00 -18.77
N THR A 166 16.90 -17.71 -17.80
CA THR A 166 17.60 -18.67 -16.95
C THR A 166 16.89 -18.95 -15.62
N GLY A 167 15.84 -18.19 -15.27
CA GLY A 167 15.19 -18.24 -13.96
C GLY A 167 16.09 -17.63 -12.89
N ILE A 168 15.77 -16.43 -12.42
CA ILE A 168 16.19 -15.94 -11.10
C ILE A 168 15.47 -16.79 -10.06
N GLY A 169 16.02 -17.99 -9.89
CA GLY A 169 15.96 -18.81 -8.71
C GLY A 169 14.59 -19.34 -8.30
N TYR A 170 14.62 -20.31 -7.40
CA TYR A 170 13.45 -20.66 -6.59
C TYR A 170 13.17 -19.51 -5.60
N PRO A 171 11.98 -19.43 -4.97
CA PRO A 171 11.69 -18.43 -3.93
C PRO A 171 12.82 -18.25 -2.90
N ASN A 172 13.51 -19.34 -2.54
CA ASN A 172 14.69 -19.32 -1.65
C ASN A 172 15.80 -18.38 -2.12
N ASP A 173 16.07 -18.26 -3.42
CA ASP A 173 17.14 -17.40 -3.93
C ASP A 173 16.74 -15.92 -3.90
N VAL A 174 15.46 -15.63 -4.16
CA VAL A 174 14.94 -14.26 -4.22
C VAL A 174 14.74 -13.70 -2.81
N TYR A 175 14.05 -14.43 -1.93
CA TYR A 175 13.73 -13.95 -0.60
C TYR A 175 14.93 -13.85 0.34
N ASN A 176 16.05 -14.53 0.04
CA ASN A 176 17.30 -14.38 0.80
C ASN A 176 18.24 -13.32 0.20
N ARG A 177 17.76 -12.53 -0.77
CA ARG A 177 18.51 -11.45 -1.44
C ARG A 177 17.66 -10.18 -1.62
N ILE A 178 16.58 -10.04 -0.82
CA ILE A 178 15.60 -8.94 -0.92
C ILE A 178 16.29 -7.57 -0.98
N SER A 179 17.28 -7.37 -0.10
CA SER A 179 18.06 -6.13 0.05
C SER A 179 18.87 -5.72 -1.18
N THR A 180 18.87 -6.54 -2.24
CA THR A 180 19.56 -6.25 -3.50
C THR A 180 18.65 -5.74 -4.61
N PHE A 181 17.33 -5.74 -4.40
CA PHE A 181 16.36 -5.49 -5.47
C PHE A 181 15.64 -4.15 -5.41
N VAL A 182 15.55 -3.52 -4.24
CA VAL A 182 14.79 -2.27 -4.07
C VAL A 182 15.73 -1.09 -3.81
N ASP A 183 15.59 -0.03 -4.59
CA ASP A 183 16.24 1.25 -4.32
C ASP A 183 15.33 2.12 -3.44
N GLU A 184 15.60 2.12 -2.13
CA GLU A 184 14.84 2.92 -1.14
C GLU A 184 14.81 4.42 -1.49
N ASP A 185 15.89 4.95 -2.09
CA ASP A 185 15.97 6.36 -2.42
C ASP A 185 15.18 6.68 -3.69
N GLU A 186 15.16 5.80 -4.69
CA GLU A 186 14.35 5.97 -5.89
C GLU A 186 12.85 6.03 -5.57
N PHE A 187 12.38 5.17 -4.66
CA PHE A 187 10.96 5.03 -4.33
C PHE A 187 10.52 5.83 -3.09
N GLY A 188 11.46 6.28 -2.27
CA GLY A 188 11.17 6.97 -1.02
C GLY A 188 10.48 6.06 -0.02
N VAL A 189 11.02 4.88 0.18
CA VAL A 189 10.45 3.82 1.04
C VAL A 189 11.53 3.34 2.03
N TYR A 190 11.11 2.52 3.00
CA TYR A 190 12.01 1.83 3.91
C TYR A 190 11.85 0.32 3.76
N GLU A 191 12.94 -0.40 3.52
CA GLU A 191 12.96 -1.86 3.52
C GLU A 191 13.15 -2.38 4.95
N TYR A 192 12.43 -3.44 5.31
CA TYR A 192 12.70 -4.14 6.56
C TYR A 192 14.06 -4.85 6.47
N PRO A 193 14.90 -4.81 7.51
CA PRO A 193 16.25 -5.40 7.46
C PRO A 193 16.20 -6.94 7.48
N PHE A 194 16.05 -7.54 6.30
CA PHE A 194 15.96 -8.99 6.14
C PHE A 194 17.32 -9.72 6.11
N ASP A 195 18.45 -9.02 6.14
CA ASP A 195 19.79 -9.62 5.96
C ASP A 195 20.14 -10.70 7.01
N GLU A 196 19.51 -10.66 8.18
CA GLU A 196 19.72 -11.63 9.27
C GLU A 196 18.60 -12.69 9.34
N ILE A 197 17.72 -12.72 8.34
CA ILE A 197 16.57 -13.62 8.24
C ILE A 197 16.73 -14.51 7.01
N GLU A 198 16.69 -15.83 7.21
CA GLU A 198 16.64 -16.82 6.13
C GLU A 198 15.20 -17.30 5.95
N PHE A 199 14.67 -17.20 4.72
CA PHE A 199 13.41 -17.82 4.32
C PHE A 199 13.67 -19.12 3.55
N ILE A 200 12.98 -20.17 3.96
CA ILE A 200 13.13 -21.52 3.43
C ILE A 200 11.77 -22.04 3.00
N PHE A 201 11.61 -22.23 1.69
CA PHE A 201 10.42 -22.72 1.05
C PHE A 201 10.56 -24.22 0.76
N SER A 202 9.51 -24.99 1.06
CA SER A 202 9.40 -26.39 0.63
C SER A 202 9.27 -26.50 -0.90
N ASP A 203 9.60 -27.67 -1.45
CA ASP A 203 9.49 -27.93 -2.90
C ASP A 203 8.07 -27.74 -3.44
N ASP A 204 7.04 -27.99 -2.61
CA ASP A 204 5.63 -27.81 -2.94
C ASP A 204 5.06 -26.44 -2.53
N LEU A 205 5.88 -25.57 -1.93
CA LEU A 205 5.54 -24.22 -1.47
C LEU A 205 4.44 -24.14 -0.41
N HIS A 206 4.04 -25.27 0.19
CA HIS A 206 3.02 -25.29 1.26
C HIS A 206 3.61 -25.00 2.64
N GLU A 207 4.93 -25.12 2.80
CA GLU A 207 5.63 -24.80 4.04
C GLU A 207 6.66 -23.71 3.77
N ILE A 208 6.60 -22.65 4.59
CA ILE A 208 7.59 -21.59 4.61
C ILE A 208 8.13 -21.53 6.04
N THR A 209 9.45 -21.56 6.17
CA THR A 209 10.16 -21.45 7.44
C THR A 209 10.99 -20.19 7.44
N MET A 210 10.84 -19.38 8.49
CA MET A 210 11.74 -18.30 8.83
C MET A 210 12.76 -18.79 9.86
N ARG A 211 14.04 -18.71 9.50
CA ARG A 211 15.16 -19.02 10.38
C ARG A 211 15.96 -17.76 10.70
N VAL A 212 16.33 -17.62 11.96
CA VAL A 212 17.23 -16.57 12.46
C VAL A 212 18.34 -17.14 13.33
N ALA A 213 19.37 -16.34 13.63
CA ALA A 213 20.40 -16.72 14.60
C ALA A 213 19.82 -16.92 16.01
N ASP A 214 20.46 -17.77 16.82
CA ASP A 214 20.05 -18.03 18.21
C ASP A 214 20.00 -16.76 19.10
N ASP A 215 20.79 -15.75 18.76
CA ASP A 215 20.90 -14.46 19.45
C ASP A 215 20.23 -13.30 18.70
N PHE A 216 19.47 -13.58 17.64
CA PHE A 216 18.70 -12.57 16.92
C PHE A 216 17.66 -11.92 17.85
N VAL A 217 17.58 -10.59 17.81
CA VAL A 217 16.68 -9.82 18.67
C VAL A 217 15.65 -9.09 17.81
N PHE A 218 14.38 -9.51 17.92
CA PHE A 218 13.27 -8.79 17.31
C PHE A 218 13.04 -7.44 18.02
N PRO A 219 12.57 -6.41 17.29
CA PRO A 219 12.18 -5.16 17.92
C PRO A 219 11.11 -5.34 19.00
N ASP A 220 11.33 -4.73 20.17
CA ASP A 220 10.44 -4.87 21.34
C ASP A 220 9.20 -3.96 21.29
N SER A 221 8.94 -3.33 20.14
CA SER A 221 7.77 -2.47 19.92
C SER A 221 6.63 -3.27 19.30
N SER A 222 5.44 -3.22 19.92
CA SER A 222 4.24 -3.85 19.38
C SER A 222 3.86 -3.31 17.99
N THR A 223 4.13 -2.04 17.70
CA THR A 223 3.89 -1.45 16.38
C THR A 223 4.84 -2.01 15.33
N GLN A 224 6.12 -2.18 15.65
CA GLN A 224 7.10 -2.73 14.70
C GLN A 224 6.81 -4.20 14.42
N MET A 225 6.42 -4.97 15.44
CA MET A 225 6.04 -6.36 15.28
C MET A 225 4.76 -6.53 14.45
N ALA A 226 3.73 -5.70 14.70
CA ALA A 226 2.53 -5.71 13.88
C ALA A 226 2.85 -5.37 12.41
N SER A 227 3.80 -4.46 12.18
CA SER A 227 4.24 -4.14 10.83
C SER A 227 4.98 -5.30 10.16
N PHE A 228 5.91 -5.95 10.87
CA PHE A 228 6.60 -7.14 10.38
C PHE A 228 5.62 -8.24 9.95
N ILE A 229 4.63 -8.56 10.80
CA ILE A 229 3.58 -9.53 10.46
C ILE A 229 2.84 -9.13 9.19
N ASN A 230 2.49 -7.84 9.05
CA ASN A 230 1.81 -7.35 7.86
C ASN A 230 2.68 -7.45 6.60
N ILE A 231 3.98 -7.15 6.70
CA ILE A 231 4.94 -7.31 5.60
C ILE A 231 4.97 -8.76 5.14
N VAL A 232 5.12 -9.70 6.07
CA VAL A 232 5.13 -11.15 5.80
C VAL A 232 3.81 -11.61 5.14
N ASN A 233 2.66 -11.13 5.62
CA ASN A 233 1.36 -11.45 5.00
C ASN A 233 1.31 -11.00 3.53
N PHE A 234 1.81 -9.80 3.19
CA PHE A 234 1.89 -9.35 1.80
C PHE A 234 2.88 -10.15 0.96
N MET A 235 4.07 -10.43 1.51
CA MET A 235 5.12 -11.18 0.80
C MET A 235 4.63 -12.56 0.41
N PHE A 236 3.91 -13.24 1.31
CA PHE A 236 3.54 -14.64 1.12
C PHE A 236 2.08 -14.86 0.67
N ALA A 237 1.33 -13.79 0.41
CA ALA A 237 -0.09 -13.85 0.01
C ALA A 237 -0.38 -14.72 -1.23
N ASN A 238 0.59 -14.88 -2.13
CA ASN A 238 0.44 -15.65 -3.37
C ASN A 238 0.86 -17.12 -3.24
N TYR A 239 1.33 -17.55 -2.06
CA TYR A 239 1.71 -18.94 -1.80
C TYR A 239 0.57 -19.72 -1.15
N PRO A 240 0.54 -21.07 -1.31
CA PRO A 240 -0.48 -21.90 -0.68
C PRO A 240 -0.24 -22.09 0.83
N ALA A 241 0.92 -21.68 1.36
CA ALA A 241 1.23 -21.73 2.78
C ALA A 241 0.27 -20.90 3.63
N THR A 242 -0.19 -21.47 4.74
CA THR A 242 -1.11 -20.80 5.70
C THR A 242 -0.42 -20.39 7.00
N GLU A 243 0.81 -20.87 7.23
CA GLU A 243 1.61 -20.57 8.41
C GLU A 243 3.06 -20.32 8.00
N LEU A 244 3.73 -19.43 8.74
CA LEU A 244 5.17 -19.25 8.71
C LEU A 244 5.77 -19.95 9.94
N ASN A 245 6.50 -21.04 9.72
CA ASN A 245 7.21 -21.72 10.79
C ASN A 245 8.36 -20.86 11.28
N LEU A 246 8.57 -20.82 12.59
CA LEU A 246 9.59 -20.00 13.23
C LEU A 246 10.65 -20.89 13.87
N GLU A 247 11.91 -20.69 13.49
CA GLU A 247 13.02 -21.38 14.12
C GLU A 247 14.26 -20.51 14.28
N THR A 248 15.09 -20.91 15.22
CA THR A 248 16.49 -20.48 15.33
C THR A 248 17.37 -21.60 14.81
N GLU A 249 18.68 -21.37 14.68
CA GLU A 249 19.63 -22.42 14.29
C GLU A 249 19.56 -23.68 15.18
N THR A 250 19.15 -23.55 16.45
CA THR A 250 19.12 -24.69 17.39
C THR A 250 17.75 -25.02 17.98
N LYS A 251 16.72 -24.20 17.77
CA LYS A 251 15.39 -24.36 18.39
C LYS A 251 14.28 -24.13 17.38
N ASN A 252 13.19 -24.88 17.50
CA ASN A 252 12.01 -24.76 16.64
C ASN A 252 11.02 -23.69 17.15
N TYR A 253 11.54 -22.57 17.66
CA TYR A 253 10.76 -21.42 18.11
C TYR A 253 11.63 -20.17 18.12
N ILE A 254 10.97 -19.02 18.09
CA ILE A 254 11.58 -17.68 18.19
C ILE A 254 10.93 -16.89 19.34
N GLU A 255 11.69 -16.02 20.02
CA GLU A 255 11.15 -15.05 20.98
C GLU A 255 10.83 -13.71 20.28
N LEU A 256 9.55 -13.41 20.10
CA LEU A 256 9.06 -12.22 19.40
C LEU A 256 8.75 -11.06 20.39
N GLY A 257 9.74 -10.70 21.21
CA GLY A 257 9.63 -9.60 22.18
C GLY A 257 8.39 -9.72 23.07
N GLN A 258 7.53 -8.71 23.08
CA GLN A 258 6.31 -8.68 23.89
C GLN A 258 5.26 -9.75 23.53
N ILE A 259 5.31 -10.37 22.34
CA ILE A 259 4.42 -11.49 21.98
C ILE A 259 4.84 -12.76 22.73
N GLY A 260 6.14 -12.90 23.03
CA GLY A 260 6.72 -14.08 23.67
C GLY A 260 7.20 -15.13 22.68
N THR A 261 7.34 -16.36 23.16
CA THR A 261 7.85 -17.48 22.36
C THR A 261 6.78 -18.02 21.42
N MET A 262 7.12 -18.12 20.13
CA MET A 262 6.24 -18.58 19.06
C MET A 262 6.93 -19.66 18.22
N GLU A 263 6.19 -20.71 17.86
CA GLU A 263 6.64 -21.79 16.95
C GLU A 263 6.21 -21.52 15.50
N SER A 264 5.09 -20.79 15.31
CA SER A 264 4.61 -20.37 14.00
C SER A 264 3.85 -19.04 14.08
N LEU A 265 3.68 -18.38 12.93
CA LEU A 265 2.75 -17.27 12.71
C LEU A 265 1.70 -17.70 11.68
N GLU A 266 0.43 -17.39 11.94
CA GLU A 266 -0.62 -17.54 10.93
C GLU A 266 -0.42 -16.51 9.82
N LEU A 267 -0.44 -16.96 8.56
CA LEU A 267 -0.41 -16.10 7.39
C LEU A 267 -1.83 -15.71 7.04
N GLU A 268 -2.18 -14.44 7.29
CA GLU A 268 -3.51 -13.95 7.01
C GLU A 268 -3.68 -13.61 5.52
N PRO A 269 -4.81 -13.97 4.90
CA PRO A 269 -5.06 -13.65 3.50
C PRO A 269 -5.23 -12.13 3.33
N VAL A 270 -4.47 -11.57 2.39
CA VAL A 270 -4.52 -10.17 2.01
C VAL A 270 -5.70 -9.92 1.06
N LYS A 271 -6.80 -9.38 1.60
CA LYS A 271 -8.05 -9.14 0.86
C LYS A 271 -8.73 -7.84 1.28
N ASN A 272 -9.68 -7.42 0.46
CA ASN A 272 -10.53 -6.25 0.67
C ASN A 272 -9.71 -4.97 0.92
N LEU A 273 -8.96 -4.55 -0.09
CA LEU A 273 -8.02 -3.43 -0.05
C LEU A 273 -8.50 -2.26 -0.90
N ALA A 274 -8.23 -1.04 -0.45
CA ALA A 274 -8.31 0.17 -1.25
C ALA A 274 -6.91 0.56 -1.73
N TYR A 275 -6.67 0.63 -3.06
CA TYR A 275 -5.38 1.01 -3.59
C TYR A 275 -5.35 2.51 -3.91
N LYS A 276 -4.34 3.20 -3.39
CA LYS A 276 -4.14 4.65 -3.53
C LYS A 276 -2.75 4.92 -4.10
N ILE A 277 -2.44 6.19 -4.35
CA ILE A 277 -1.13 6.58 -4.87
C ILE A 277 -0.25 7.04 -3.71
N TYR A 278 0.92 6.43 -3.59
CA TYR A 278 2.02 6.88 -2.74
C TYR A 278 3.07 7.59 -3.60
N GLN A 279 3.53 8.76 -3.15
CA GLN A 279 4.64 9.46 -3.77
C GLN A 279 5.32 10.38 -2.74
N TYR A 280 6.56 10.06 -2.35
CA TYR A 280 7.36 10.96 -1.52
C TYR A 280 8.07 12.00 -2.38
N GLU A 281 7.75 13.28 -2.18
CA GLU A 281 8.31 14.40 -2.96
C GLU A 281 8.18 14.19 -4.48
N ASP A 282 9.28 14.17 -5.23
CA ASP A 282 9.34 13.96 -6.68
C ASP A 282 9.82 12.56 -7.07
N LYS A 283 9.88 11.63 -6.11
CA LYS A 283 10.24 10.23 -6.31
C LYS A 283 9.21 9.43 -7.09
N GLU A 284 9.53 8.18 -7.40
CA GLU A 284 8.67 7.30 -8.17
C GLU A 284 7.33 7.03 -7.47
N ARG A 285 6.27 6.87 -8.28
CA ARG A 285 4.92 6.59 -7.79
C ARG A 285 4.73 5.11 -7.55
N LEU A 286 4.02 4.79 -6.47
CA LEU A 286 3.64 3.43 -6.14
C LEU A 286 2.14 3.36 -5.84
N LEU A 287 1.53 2.22 -6.16
CA LEU A 287 0.23 1.86 -5.63
C LEU A 287 0.40 1.31 -4.22
N ILE A 288 -0.29 1.92 -3.26
CA ILE A 288 -0.25 1.53 -1.85
C ILE A 288 -1.60 0.94 -1.42
N PRO A 289 -1.62 -0.26 -0.82
CA PRO A 289 -2.84 -0.85 -0.29
C PRO A 289 -3.20 -0.30 1.09
N ILE A 290 -4.45 0.11 1.24
CA ILE A 290 -5.07 0.47 2.51
C ILE A 290 -6.00 -0.67 2.94
N GLN A 291 -5.76 -1.20 4.13
CA GLN A 291 -6.53 -2.31 4.70
C GLN A 291 -7.70 -1.85 5.59
N GLN A 292 -7.74 -0.58 6.04
CA GLN A 292 -8.63 -0.11 7.10
C GLN A 292 -9.70 0.89 6.63
N ARG A 293 -10.94 0.69 7.08
CA ARG A 293 -12.17 1.49 6.95
C ARG A 293 -12.27 2.68 7.90
N ILE A 294 -13.31 3.48 7.63
CA ILE A 294 -14.16 4.19 8.58
C ILE A 294 -14.29 3.43 9.92
N SER A 295 -13.85 4.05 11.01
CA SER A 295 -13.86 3.51 12.39
C SER A 295 -12.86 2.37 12.69
N GLY A 296 -11.89 2.08 11.81
CA GLY A 296 -10.75 1.21 12.10
C GLY A 296 -10.96 -0.30 11.89
N GLU A 297 -12.00 -0.71 11.16
CA GLU A 297 -12.21 -2.12 10.76
C GLU A 297 -11.66 -2.37 9.34
N SER A 298 -11.64 -3.59 8.77
CA SER A 298 -11.12 -3.87 7.37
C SER A 298 -11.95 -3.21 6.26
N PHE A 299 -11.99 -3.60 4.95
CA PHE A 299 -13.10 -3.21 4.02
C PHE A 299 -14.12 -4.35 3.80
N PHE A 300 -15.44 -4.07 3.79
CA PHE A 300 -16.52 -5.10 3.82
C PHE A 300 -17.09 -5.22 2.42
N THR A 301 -17.14 -4.09 1.72
CA THR A 301 -17.62 -3.99 0.35
C THR A 301 -16.64 -3.19 -0.49
N ILE A 302 -16.61 -3.47 -1.78
CA ILE A 302 -15.82 -2.71 -2.75
C ILE A 302 -16.26 -1.24 -2.80
N ASP A 303 -17.54 -0.94 -2.53
CA ASP A 303 -18.06 0.44 -2.48
C ASP A 303 -17.37 1.28 -1.40
N GLU A 304 -17.10 0.69 -0.22
CA GLU A 304 -16.35 1.35 0.85
C GLU A 304 -14.88 1.58 0.48
N ALA A 305 -14.26 0.64 -0.24
CA ALA A 305 -12.88 0.77 -0.69
C ALA A 305 -12.74 1.85 -1.77
N LEU A 306 -13.66 1.90 -2.74
CA LEU A 306 -13.71 2.96 -3.75
C LEU A 306 -13.98 4.33 -3.11
N LEU A 307 -14.73 4.37 -2.01
CA LEU A 307 -14.93 5.60 -1.26
C LEU A 307 -13.65 6.02 -0.52
N GLU A 308 -12.90 5.09 0.07
CA GLU A 308 -11.58 5.39 0.67
C GLU A 308 -10.60 5.97 -0.37
N MET A 309 -10.66 5.46 -1.60
CA MET A 309 -9.84 5.93 -2.73
C MET A 309 -10.09 7.38 -3.13
N GLN A 310 -11.14 8.03 -2.60
CA GLN A 310 -11.46 9.44 -2.82
C GLN A 310 -10.84 10.41 -1.79
N TYR A 311 -10.16 9.92 -0.74
CA TYR A 311 -9.61 10.76 0.32
C TYR A 311 -8.09 10.81 0.29
N ASP A 312 -7.52 12.01 0.46
CA ASP A 312 -6.08 12.17 0.65
C ASP A 312 -5.66 11.82 2.09
N GLN A 313 -4.42 11.36 2.23
CA GLN A 313 -3.71 11.10 3.48
C GLN A 313 -2.33 11.78 3.41
N PRO A 314 -2.29 13.13 3.38
CA PRO A 314 -1.08 13.90 3.08
C PRO A 314 0.02 13.70 4.13
N ASP A 315 -0.36 13.39 5.38
CA ASP A 315 0.60 13.11 6.46
C ASP A 315 1.51 11.92 6.13
N PHE A 316 1.07 11.02 5.24
CA PHE A 316 1.76 9.80 4.80
C PHE A 316 2.20 9.84 3.34
N ASN A 317 2.10 11.00 2.68
CA ASN A 317 2.38 11.14 1.23
C ASN A 317 1.49 10.25 0.34
N ILE A 318 0.25 10.01 0.78
CA ILE A 318 -0.73 9.21 0.08
C ILE A 318 -1.82 10.13 -0.49
N THR A 319 -2.06 10.05 -1.78
CA THR A 319 -3.12 10.81 -2.47
C THR A 319 -4.24 9.91 -2.95
N ALA A 320 -5.44 10.47 -3.04
CA ALA A 320 -6.61 9.84 -3.61
C ALA A 320 -6.33 9.36 -5.05
N SER A 321 -6.72 8.12 -5.35
CA SER A 321 -6.65 7.54 -6.70
C SER A 321 -7.91 7.82 -7.51
N ILE A 322 -9.04 8.12 -6.86
CA ILE A 322 -10.29 8.55 -7.50
C ILE A 322 -10.54 10.02 -7.14
N PRO A 323 -10.88 10.91 -8.09
CA PRO A 323 -11.21 12.29 -7.76
C PRO A 323 -12.41 12.41 -6.80
N ALA A 324 -12.27 13.24 -5.76
CA ALA A 324 -13.28 13.37 -4.69
C ALA A 324 -14.66 13.90 -5.13
N ASP A 325 -14.75 14.55 -6.28
CA ASP A 325 -15.98 15.14 -6.84
C ASP A 325 -16.73 14.20 -7.79
N VAL A 326 -16.25 12.98 -7.96
CA VAL A 326 -16.80 12.00 -8.88
C VAL A 326 -17.85 11.13 -8.18
N GLU A 327 -19.05 11.10 -8.76
CA GLU A 327 -20.10 10.16 -8.36
C GLU A 327 -19.99 8.87 -9.18
N TYR A 328 -20.29 7.73 -8.55
CA TYR A 328 -20.28 6.43 -9.20
C TYR A 328 -21.39 5.52 -8.66
N THR A 329 -21.65 4.46 -9.43
CA THR A 329 -22.46 3.33 -9.02
C THR A 329 -21.68 2.05 -9.21
N VAL A 330 -21.74 1.18 -8.20
CA VAL A 330 -21.14 -0.16 -8.27
C VAL A 330 -22.25 -1.18 -8.38
N ASN A 331 -22.10 -2.10 -9.33
CA ASN A 331 -22.99 -3.22 -9.49
C ASN A 331 -22.19 -4.53 -9.55
N PRO A 332 -22.06 -5.25 -8.43
CA PRO A 332 -21.56 -6.62 -8.41
C PRO A 332 -22.70 -7.55 -8.87
N SER A 333 -23.03 -7.51 -10.16
CA SER A 333 -24.07 -8.38 -10.75
C SER A 333 -23.59 -9.83 -10.95
N ASP A 334 -22.28 -10.03 -10.99
CA ASP A 334 -21.61 -11.31 -11.22
C ASP A 334 -20.57 -11.54 -10.10
N GLU A 335 -20.29 -12.80 -9.77
CA GLU A 335 -19.23 -13.15 -8.81
C GLU A 335 -17.84 -12.85 -9.38
N ASP A 336 -17.68 -12.90 -10.71
CA ASP A 336 -16.38 -12.78 -11.38
C ASP A 336 -16.09 -11.37 -11.92
N VAL A 337 -17.14 -10.60 -12.20
CA VAL A 337 -17.05 -9.27 -12.84
C VAL A 337 -17.77 -8.21 -12.00
N VAL A 338 -17.06 -7.13 -11.68
CA VAL A 338 -17.66 -5.93 -11.09
C VAL A 338 -17.86 -4.85 -12.14
N ARG A 339 -19.08 -4.31 -12.22
CA ARG A 339 -19.37 -3.14 -13.06
C ARG A 339 -19.32 -1.86 -12.24
N ILE A 340 -18.52 -0.90 -12.70
CA ILE A 340 -18.42 0.43 -12.09
C ILE A 340 -18.75 1.46 -13.15
N THR A 341 -19.78 2.27 -12.90
CA THR A 341 -20.20 3.35 -13.80
C THR A 341 -20.06 4.67 -13.08
N PHE A 342 -19.19 5.52 -13.61
CA PHE A 342 -18.96 6.87 -13.16
C PHE A 342 -19.87 7.86 -13.89
N GLU A 343 -20.28 8.93 -13.20
CA GLU A 343 -20.91 10.06 -13.88
C GLU A 343 -19.86 10.84 -14.68
N PRO A 344 -20.21 11.44 -15.84
CA PRO A 344 -19.27 12.19 -16.66
C PRO A 344 -18.53 13.27 -15.87
N ASN A 345 -17.20 13.28 -15.95
CA ASN A 345 -16.35 14.27 -15.28
C ASN A 345 -15.27 14.79 -16.24
N ALA A 346 -15.04 16.10 -16.23
CA ALA A 346 -14.07 16.77 -17.12
C ALA A 346 -12.61 16.35 -16.88
N LYS A 347 -12.30 15.68 -15.76
CA LYS A 347 -10.98 15.13 -15.46
C LYS A 347 -10.69 13.82 -16.20
N PHE A 348 -11.74 13.11 -16.62
CA PHE A 348 -11.57 11.85 -17.34
C PHE A 348 -11.10 12.09 -18.77
N GLY A 349 -10.13 11.29 -19.18
CA GLY A 349 -9.60 11.29 -20.54
C GLY A 349 -8.38 10.38 -20.65
N ASP A 350 -7.74 10.39 -21.81
CA ASP A 350 -6.48 9.68 -22.03
C ASP A 350 -5.32 10.46 -21.41
N ASN A 351 -5.19 10.36 -20.08
CA ASN A 351 -4.19 11.05 -19.27
C ASN A 351 -3.68 10.15 -18.14
N ARG A 352 -2.59 10.56 -17.48
CA ARG A 352 -1.92 9.77 -16.45
C ARG A 352 -2.84 9.53 -15.26
N GLU A 353 -3.54 10.56 -14.78
CA GLU A 353 -4.41 10.48 -13.61
C GLU A 353 -5.55 9.47 -13.81
N THR A 354 -6.16 9.46 -15.00
CA THR A 354 -7.22 8.49 -15.33
C THR A 354 -6.64 7.08 -15.47
N LYS A 355 -5.45 6.93 -16.06
CA LYS A 355 -4.76 5.64 -16.14
C LYS A 355 -4.47 5.07 -14.75
N GLU A 356 -3.85 5.86 -13.87
CA GLU A 356 -3.50 5.45 -12.50
C GLU A 356 -4.76 5.13 -11.67
N MET A 357 -5.84 5.89 -11.86
CA MET A 357 -7.16 5.57 -11.29
C MET A 357 -7.65 4.19 -11.73
N ILE A 358 -7.56 3.87 -13.02
CA ILE A 358 -7.95 2.56 -13.57
C ILE A 358 -7.08 1.44 -12.94
N GLU A 359 -5.76 1.61 -12.93
CA GLU A 359 -4.82 0.66 -12.34
C GLU A 359 -5.14 0.37 -10.86
N ALA A 360 -5.42 1.43 -10.08
CA ALA A 360 -5.82 1.33 -8.68
C ALA A 360 -7.17 0.60 -8.51
N ILE A 361 -8.18 0.92 -9.32
CA ILE A 361 -9.49 0.26 -9.28
C ILE A 361 -9.36 -1.23 -9.59
N LEU A 362 -8.54 -1.60 -10.58
CA LEU A 362 -8.33 -3.00 -10.95
C LEU A 362 -7.66 -3.79 -9.82
N MET A 363 -6.64 -3.23 -9.17
CA MET A 363 -6.00 -3.84 -7.99
C MET A 363 -6.96 -3.94 -6.79
N THR A 364 -7.80 -2.92 -6.57
CA THR A 364 -8.85 -2.99 -5.56
C THR A 364 -9.85 -4.09 -5.88
N ALA A 365 -10.37 -4.18 -7.10
CA ALA A 365 -11.30 -5.23 -7.49
C ALA A 365 -10.72 -6.64 -7.31
N LYS A 366 -9.45 -6.85 -7.68
CA LYS A 366 -8.71 -8.10 -7.44
C LYS A 366 -8.75 -8.51 -5.97
N SER A 367 -8.51 -7.56 -5.06
CA SER A 367 -8.49 -7.84 -3.63
C SER A 367 -9.86 -8.27 -3.06
N PHE A 368 -10.96 -8.00 -3.77
CA PHE A 368 -12.31 -8.48 -3.44
C PHE A 368 -12.67 -9.80 -4.16
N GLY A 369 -11.76 -10.37 -4.94
CA GLY A 369 -11.94 -11.64 -5.63
C GLY A 369 -12.50 -11.56 -7.04
N PHE A 370 -12.69 -10.35 -7.60
CA PHE A 370 -13.10 -10.18 -9.00
C PHE A 370 -11.92 -10.42 -9.94
N SER A 371 -12.16 -11.07 -11.08
CA SER A 371 -11.14 -11.27 -12.11
C SER A 371 -11.21 -10.23 -13.23
N HIS A 372 -12.36 -9.55 -13.39
CA HIS A 372 -12.53 -8.48 -14.37
C HIS A 372 -13.31 -7.30 -13.82
N VAL A 373 -13.07 -6.12 -14.40
CA VAL A 373 -13.82 -4.89 -14.15
C VAL A 373 -14.41 -4.38 -15.45
N GLU A 374 -15.72 -4.16 -15.48
CA GLU A 374 -16.38 -3.42 -16.55
C GLU A 374 -16.51 -1.96 -16.12
N LEU A 375 -15.68 -1.09 -16.72
CA LEU A 375 -15.52 0.29 -16.30
C LEU A 375 -16.10 1.26 -17.32
N HIS A 376 -17.02 2.12 -16.87
CA HIS A 376 -17.63 3.17 -17.68
C HIS A 376 -17.34 4.54 -17.08
N LEU A 377 -16.60 5.40 -17.79
CA LEU A 377 -16.22 6.74 -17.32
C LEU A 377 -17.10 7.85 -17.91
N ASP A 378 -17.20 7.88 -19.24
CA ASP A 378 -18.00 8.82 -20.05
C ASP A 378 -18.26 8.11 -21.39
N ASP A 379 -19.42 8.34 -22.02
CA ASP A 379 -19.78 7.79 -23.34
C ASP A 379 -18.75 8.11 -24.44
N HIS A 380 -17.93 9.15 -24.25
CA HIS A 380 -16.89 9.56 -25.19
C HIS A 380 -15.49 8.99 -24.90
N VAL A 381 -15.27 8.39 -23.72
CA VAL A 381 -13.97 7.86 -23.30
C VAL A 381 -14.00 6.34 -23.44
N THR A 382 -13.58 5.85 -24.59
CA THR A 382 -13.56 4.40 -24.90
C THR A 382 -12.18 3.75 -24.71
N GLN A 383 -11.13 4.56 -24.56
CA GLN A 383 -9.76 4.09 -24.39
C GLN A 383 -8.98 5.04 -23.49
N VAL A 384 -8.17 4.50 -22.59
CA VAL A 384 -7.22 5.25 -21.75
C VAL A 384 -5.92 4.45 -21.72
N SER A 385 -4.85 4.99 -22.30
CA SER A 385 -3.58 4.28 -22.47
C SER A 385 -3.81 2.91 -23.15
N GLN A 386 -3.39 1.83 -22.51
CA GLN A 386 -3.57 0.45 -22.95
C GLN A 386 -4.96 -0.15 -22.66
N PHE A 387 -5.80 0.55 -21.90
CA PHE A 387 -7.10 0.02 -21.46
C PHE A 387 -8.19 0.35 -22.47
N ASP A 388 -8.75 -0.68 -23.11
CA ASP A 388 -10.00 -0.59 -23.86
C ASP A 388 -11.18 -0.67 -22.89
N LEU A 389 -11.93 0.43 -22.77
CA LEU A 389 -13.08 0.55 -21.86
C LEU A 389 -14.39 0.02 -22.46
N THR A 390 -14.36 -0.47 -23.71
CA THR A 390 -15.55 -1.02 -24.38
C THR A 390 -15.82 -2.49 -24.01
N ALA A 391 -14.88 -3.15 -23.33
CA ALA A 391 -14.96 -4.52 -22.88
C ALA A 391 -14.50 -4.66 -21.41
N PRO A 392 -14.85 -5.76 -20.71
CA PRO A 392 -14.33 -6.03 -19.38
C PRO A 392 -12.80 -6.14 -19.39
N ILE A 393 -12.17 -5.45 -18.45
CA ILE A 393 -10.71 -5.40 -18.29
C ILE A 393 -10.30 -6.43 -17.25
N ARG A 394 -9.36 -7.32 -17.58
CA ARG A 394 -8.79 -8.28 -16.63
C ARG A 394 -8.05 -7.54 -15.52
N VAL A 395 -8.18 -8.00 -14.28
CA VAL A 395 -7.36 -7.48 -13.17
C VAL A 395 -5.89 -7.89 -13.34
N PRO A 396 -4.93 -7.04 -12.94
CA PRO A 396 -3.50 -7.32 -13.09
C PRO A 396 -3.00 -8.45 -12.18
N ASP A 397 -1.87 -9.03 -12.56
CA ASP A 397 -1.20 -10.11 -11.82
C ASP A 397 -0.36 -9.57 -10.67
N ALA A 398 0.19 -8.37 -10.83
CA ALA A 398 1.09 -7.75 -9.85
C ALA A 398 0.94 -6.23 -9.80
N VAL A 399 1.51 -5.65 -8.73
CA VAL A 399 1.52 -4.21 -8.46
C VAL A 399 2.94 -3.74 -8.19
N ASN A 400 3.27 -2.51 -8.60
CA ASN A 400 4.60 -1.92 -8.47
C ASN A 400 5.70 -2.85 -9.00
N PRO A 401 5.69 -3.18 -10.30
CA PRO A 401 6.63 -4.15 -10.86
C PRO A 401 8.05 -3.58 -10.97
N ILE A 402 9.03 -4.39 -10.55
CA ILE A 402 10.45 -4.25 -10.89
C ILE A 402 10.81 -5.44 -11.76
N LEU A 403 11.30 -5.19 -12.97
CA LEU A 403 11.81 -6.26 -13.82
C LEU A 403 13.23 -6.62 -13.42
N LEU A 404 13.45 -7.90 -13.16
CA LEU A 404 14.78 -8.45 -12.91
C LEU A 404 15.35 -9.03 -14.21
N HIS A 405 16.59 -8.70 -14.54
CA HIS A 405 17.29 -9.09 -15.77
C HIS A 405 18.43 -10.07 -15.54
#